data_AF-A0A9W7DMG0-F1
#
_entry.id   AF-A0A9W7DMG0-F1
#
_cell.length_a   1.000
_cell.length_b   1.000
_cell.length_c   1.000
_cell.angle_alpha   90.00
_cell.angle_beta   90.00
_cell.angle_gamma   90.00
#
_symmetry.space_group_name_H-M   'P 1'
#
loop_
_entity.id
_entity.type
_entity.pdbx_description
1 polymer ?
#
loop_
_entity_poly.entity_id
_entity_poly.type
_entity_poly.pdbx_seq_one_letter_code
_entity_poly.pdbx_strand_id
1 'polypeptide(L)'
;MGGDSPFKNLPIPPFSHATVLSRFQKLRDSHPGQHIATTLMNQDVFCGVGQVEKIEALYHSRVHPEEPLRNVGDALAKQLILWIRAFDERWMACQKNKFEARTPMNKGSGHLLPPPEVKLCYLNGSSD
;
A
#
# COMPACT_ATOMS: atom_id res chain seq x y z
N MET A 1 9.62 27.57 18.29
CA MET A 1 10.31 26.73 17.28
C MET A 1 9.25 26.16 16.37
N GLY A 2 9.14 26.68 15.14
CA GLY A 2 8.21 26.14 14.16
C GLY A 2 8.75 24.81 13.66
N GLY A 3 8.21 23.71 14.18
CA GLY A 3 8.52 22.38 13.67
C GLY A 3 7.98 22.28 12.25
N ASP A 4 8.86 22.15 11.27
CA ASP A 4 8.44 21.81 9.92
C ASP A 4 7.64 20.52 9.98
N SER A 5 6.43 20.56 9.39
CA SER A 5 5.57 19.40 9.31
C SER A 5 6.35 18.25 8.66
N PRO A 6 6.37 17.03 9.25
CA PRO A 6 7.01 15.88 8.61
C PRO A 6 6.35 15.55 7.27
N PHE A 7 5.19 16.14 6.99
CA PHE A 7 4.42 15.96 5.77
C PHE A 7 4.72 17.02 4.68
N LYS A 8 5.58 18.01 4.96
CA LYS A 8 5.85 19.15 4.06
C LYS A 8 6.58 18.74 2.78
N ASN A 9 7.31 17.62 2.82
CA ASN A 9 8.05 17.04 1.70
C ASN A 9 7.49 15.69 1.25
N LEU A 10 6.29 15.30 1.69
CA LEU A 10 5.70 14.07 1.18
C LEU A 10 5.38 14.26 -0.32
N PRO A 11 5.79 13.33 -1.17
CA PRO A 11 5.41 13.37 -2.57
C PRO A 11 3.89 13.42 -2.70
N ILE A 12 3.44 14.21 -3.69
CA ILE A 12 2.09 14.28 -4.28
C ILE A 12 1.42 12.89 -4.19
N PRO A 13 0.11 12.81 -3.85
CA PRO A 13 -0.60 11.62 -3.36
C PRO A 13 -0.13 10.28 -3.95
N PRO A 14 -0.11 9.22 -3.11
CA PRO A 14 0.85 8.10 -3.18
C PRO A 14 0.83 7.26 -4.46
N PHE A 15 -0.08 7.49 -5.41
CA PHE A 15 -0.24 6.63 -6.58
C PHE A 15 -0.53 7.39 -7.87
N SER A 16 0.16 8.50 -8.14
CA SER A 16 0.30 8.94 -9.53
C SER A 16 1.08 7.86 -10.30
N HIS A 17 0.35 7.01 -11.03
CA HIS A 17 0.92 5.89 -11.78
C HIS A 17 2.09 6.34 -12.67
N ALA A 18 1.94 7.46 -13.38
CA ALA A 18 2.99 8.01 -14.22
C ALA A 18 4.26 8.39 -13.42
N THR A 19 4.08 8.98 -12.23
CA THR A 19 5.20 9.36 -11.36
C THR A 19 5.91 8.14 -10.79
N VAL A 20 5.17 7.17 -10.25
CA VAL A 20 5.74 5.94 -9.70
C VAL A 20 6.48 5.16 -10.78
N LEU A 21 5.88 5.01 -11.96
CA LEU A 21 6.51 4.32 -13.09
C LEU A 21 7.80 5.02 -13.54
N SER A 22 7.78 6.35 -13.67
CA SER A 22 8.98 7.11 -14.04
C SER A 22 10.10 6.97 -13.01
N ARG A 23 9.77 7.00 -11.71
CA ARG A 23 10.76 6.81 -10.63
C ARG A 23 11.30 5.38 -10.60
N PHE A 24 10.43 4.39 -10.82
CA PHE A 24 10.82 3.00 -10.93
C PHE A 24 11.79 2.77 -12.09
N GLN A 25 11.48 3.31 -13.28
CA GLN A 25 12.34 3.21 -14.46
C GLN A 25 13.73 3.82 -14.19
N LYS A 26 13.77 5.05 -13.64
CA LYS A 26 15.04 5.69 -13.25
C LYS A 26 15.86 4.85 -12.26
N LEU A 27 15.19 4.24 -11.28
CA LEU A 27 15.86 3.38 -10.30
C LEU A 27 16.39 2.10 -10.94
N ARG A 28 15.61 1.45 -11.81
CA ARG A 28 16.03 0.28 -12.57
C ARG A 28 17.25 0.57 -13.44
N ASP A 29 17.27 1.73 -14.10
CA ASP A 29 18.38 2.12 -14.98
C ASP A 29 19.65 2.42 -14.17
N SER A 30 19.50 3.01 -12.98
CA SER A 30 20.63 3.39 -12.11
C SER A 30 21.15 2.24 -11.25
N HIS A 31 20.28 1.30 -10.87
CA HIS A 31 20.58 0.18 -9.98
C HIS A 31 19.97 -1.13 -10.52
N PRO A 32 20.37 -1.60 -11.71
CA PRO A 32 19.74 -2.74 -12.39
C PRO A 32 19.84 -4.07 -11.60
N GLY A 33 20.82 -4.19 -10.71
CA GLY A 33 21.02 -5.36 -9.85
C GLY A 33 20.24 -5.31 -8.53
N GLN A 34 19.60 -4.19 -8.19
CA GLN A 34 18.78 -4.11 -6.99
C GLN A 34 17.61 -5.09 -7.09
N HIS A 35 17.26 -5.73 -5.96
CA HIS A 35 16.16 -6.67 -5.90
C HIS A 35 14.81 -5.93 -5.83
N ILE A 36 13.80 -6.45 -6.53
CA ILE A 36 12.46 -5.85 -6.60
C ILE A 36 11.81 -5.65 -5.22
N ALA A 37 12.00 -6.59 -4.27
CA ALA A 37 11.44 -6.44 -2.93
C ALA A 37 12.00 -5.23 -2.18
N THR A 38 13.30 -4.93 -2.35
CA THR A 38 13.94 -3.74 -1.78
C THR A 38 13.38 -2.47 -2.42
N THR A 39 13.16 -2.50 -3.73
CA THR A 39 12.59 -1.37 -4.49
C THR A 39 11.16 -1.05 -4.09
N LEU A 40 10.30 -2.05 -3.89
CA LEU A 40 8.91 -1.85 -3.46
C LEU A 40 8.81 -1.22 -2.06
N MET A 41 9.84 -1.40 -1.21
CA MET A 41 9.91 -0.76 0.11
C MET A 41 10.50 0.66 0.08
N ASN A 42 11.02 1.11 -1.08
CA ASN A 42 11.59 2.44 -1.21
C ASN A 42 10.48 3.50 -1.21
N GLN A 43 10.34 4.23 -0.12
CA GLN A 43 9.29 5.25 0.07
C GLN A 43 9.42 6.45 -0.89
N ASP A 44 10.58 6.66 -1.50
CA ASP A 44 10.75 7.66 -2.56
C ASP A 44 10.11 7.21 -3.87
N VAL A 45 9.88 5.91 -4.08
CA VAL A 45 9.21 5.36 -5.27
C VAL A 45 7.78 4.96 -4.96
N PHE A 46 7.58 4.22 -3.87
CA PHE A 46 6.33 3.60 -3.45
C PHE A 46 5.95 4.08 -2.04
N CYS A 47 5.51 5.34 -1.94
CA CYS A 47 5.10 5.91 -0.66
C CYS A 47 3.83 5.23 -0.14
N GLY A 48 3.86 4.75 1.09
CA GLY A 48 2.73 4.05 1.73
C GLY A 48 2.74 2.53 1.56
N VAL A 49 3.61 2.00 0.69
CA VAL A 49 3.79 0.55 0.54
C VAL A 49 4.61 0.01 1.69
N GLY A 50 4.02 -0.93 2.43
CA GLY A 50 4.65 -1.67 3.51
C GLY A 50 4.91 -3.13 3.15
N GLN A 51 5.17 -3.94 4.18
CA GLN A 51 5.50 -5.35 4.00
C GLN A 51 4.35 -6.16 3.42
N VAL A 52 3.11 -5.84 3.79
CA VAL A 52 1.93 -6.59 3.35
C VAL A 52 1.70 -6.36 1.87
N GLU A 53 1.62 -5.10 1.46
CA GLU A 53 1.41 -4.67 0.08
C GLU A 53 2.48 -5.25 -0.84
N LYS A 54 3.76 -5.19 -0.39
CA LYS A 54 4.90 -5.79 -1.11
C LYS A 54 4.72 -7.29 -1.32
N ILE A 55 4.46 -8.05 -0.26
CA ILE A 55 4.38 -9.52 -0.33
C ILE A 55 3.21 -9.93 -1.23
N GLU A 56 2.05 -9.32 -1.06
CA GLU A 56 0.87 -9.64 -1.84
C GLU A 56 1.05 -9.31 -3.34
N ALA A 57 1.64 -8.15 -3.66
CA ALA A 57 1.88 -7.75 -5.05
C ALA A 57 2.85 -8.69 -5.77
N LEU A 58 3.93 -9.10 -5.09
CA LEU A 58 4.92 -10.04 -5.62
C LEU A 58 4.33 -11.44 -5.79
N TYR A 59 3.56 -11.91 -4.81
CA TYR A 59 2.86 -13.19 -4.88
C TYR A 59 1.89 -13.24 -6.07
N HIS A 60 1.02 -12.23 -6.18
CA HIS A 60 0.03 -12.16 -7.26
C HIS A 60 0.68 -12.04 -8.64
N SER A 61 1.81 -11.36 -8.74
CA SER A 61 2.55 -11.19 -10.00
C SER A 61 3.53 -12.33 -10.29
N ARG A 62 3.64 -13.32 -9.39
CA ARG A 62 4.57 -14.46 -9.47
C ARG A 62 6.03 -14.02 -9.66
N VAL A 63 6.43 -12.96 -8.97
CA VAL A 63 7.79 -12.42 -9.02
C VAL A 63 8.54 -12.80 -7.74
N HIS A 64 9.72 -13.41 -7.88
CA HIS A 64 10.55 -13.72 -6.73
C HIS A 64 11.05 -12.41 -6.08
N PRO A 65 11.09 -12.28 -4.74
CA PRO A 65 11.53 -11.04 -4.09
C PRO A 65 12.98 -10.63 -4.43
N GLU A 66 13.84 -11.59 -4.76
CA GLU A 66 15.22 -11.37 -5.19
C GLU A 66 15.37 -11.13 -6.70
N GLU A 67 14.26 -11.05 -7.45
CA GLU A 67 14.31 -10.74 -8.88
C GLU A 67 15.02 -9.39 -9.10
N PRO A 68 16.11 -9.35 -9.87
CA PRO A 68 16.80 -8.10 -10.18
C PRO A 68 15.92 -7.15 -10.99
N LEU A 69 16.00 -5.85 -10.72
CA LEU A 69 15.19 -4.83 -11.40
C LEU A 69 15.32 -4.86 -12.92
N ARG A 70 16.51 -5.17 -13.46
CA ARG A 70 16.73 -5.29 -14.91
C ARG A 70 15.82 -6.33 -15.60
N ASN A 71 15.34 -7.31 -14.86
CA ASN A 71 14.45 -8.35 -15.38
C ASN A 71 12.96 -7.95 -15.25
N VAL A 72 12.66 -6.90 -14.49
CA VAL A 72 11.31 -6.37 -14.32
C VAL A 72 11.00 -5.37 -15.43
N GLY A 73 10.41 -5.88 -16.51
CA GLY A 73 9.97 -5.07 -17.64
C GLY A 73 8.82 -4.11 -17.32
N ASP A 74 8.59 -3.13 -18.20
CA ASP A 74 7.59 -2.07 -17.97
C ASP A 74 6.17 -2.58 -17.82
N ALA A 75 5.79 -3.64 -18.54
CA ALA A 75 4.47 -4.26 -18.39
C ALA A 75 4.25 -4.82 -16.98
N LEU A 76 5.26 -5.53 -16.46
CA LEU A 76 5.22 -6.09 -15.11
C LEU A 76 5.26 -4.99 -14.04
N ALA A 77 6.09 -3.96 -14.22
CA ALA A 77 6.14 -2.81 -13.32
C ALA A 77 4.78 -2.11 -13.24
N LYS A 78 4.13 -1.87 -14.38
CA LYS A 78 2.77 -1.31 -14.44
C LYS A 78 1.76 -2.19 -13.72
N GLN A 79 1.83 -3.50 -13.92
CA GLN A 79 0.95 -4.46 -13.24
C GLN A 79 1.12 -4.39 -11.71
N LEU A 80 2.36 -4.40 -11.21
CA LEU A 80 2.66 -4.26 -9.79
C LEU A 80 2.10 -2.96 -9.21
N ILE A 81 2.34 -1.84 -9.90
CA ILE A 81 1.86 -0.51 -9.47
C ILE A 81 0.33 -0.47 -9.41
N LEU A 82 -0.35 -0.97 -10.44
CA LEU A 82 -1.82 -1.01 -10.48
C LEU A 82 -2.40 -1.92 -9.41
N TRP A 83 -1.77 -3.08 -9.17
CA TRP A 83 -2.21 -4.01 -8.15
C TRP A 83 -2.10 -3.41 -6.73
N ILE A 84 -0.93 -2.84 -6.41
CA ILE A 84 -0.68 -2.18 -5.12
C ILE A 84 -1.69 -1.06 -4.89
N ARG A 85 -1.91 -0.21 -5.90
CA ARG A 85 -2.89 0.86 -5.81
C ARG A 85 -4.29 0.33 -5.52
N ALA A 86 -4.74 -0.69 -6.24
CA ALA A 86 -6.06 -1.28 -6.03
C ALA A 86 -6.20 -1.93 -4.64
N PHE A 87 -5.12 -2.55 -4.15
CA PHE A 87 -5.05 -3.10 -2.81
C PHE A 87 -5.23 -2.00 -1.74
N ASP A 88 -4.49 -0.90 -1.86
CA ASP A 88 -4.56 0.22 -0.91
C ASP A 88 -5.90 0.93 -0.96
N GLU A 89 -6.46 1.16 -2.15
CA GLU A 89 -7.80 1.73 -2.32
C GLU A 89 -8.86 0.86 -1.61
N ARG A 90 -8.77 -0.47 -1.76
CA ARG A 90 -9.66 -1.42 -1.07
C ARG A 90 -9.43 -1.42 0.45
N TRP A 91 -8.18 -1.42 0.89
CA TRP A 91 -7.84 -1.38 2.31
C TRP A 91 -8.38 -0.12 2.97
N MET A 92 -8.17 1.04 2.36
CA MET A 92 -8.66 2.33 2.85
C MET A 92 -10.19 2.37 2.90
N ALA A 93 -10.89 1.81 1.91
CA ALA A 93 -12.34 1.66 1.95
C ALA A 93 -12.79 0.79 3.15
N CYS A 94 -12.11 -0.33 3.39
CA CYS A 94 -12.38 -1.19 4.55
C CYS A 94 -12.12 -0.46 5.88
N GLN A 95 -11.03 0.31 6.00
CA GLN A 95 -10.73 1.07 7.20
C GLN A 95 -11.74 2.18 7.46
N LYS A 96 -12.18 2.88 6.41
CA LYS A 96 -13.25 3.88 6.48
C LYS A 96 -14.55 3.25 6.99
N ASN A 97 -14.98 2.14 6.40
CA ASN A 97 -16.19 1.43 6.84
C ASN A 97 -16.08 0.97 8.31
N LYS A 98 -14.91 0.46 8.72
CA LYS A 98 -14.65 0.11 10.13
C LYS A 98 -14.69 1.32 11.04
N PHE A 99 -14.19 2.46 10.61
CA PHE A 99 -14.21 3.70 11.39
C PHE A 99 -15.64 4.22 11.54
N GLU A 100 -16.43 4.23 10.46
CA GLU A 100 -17.83 4.68 10.45
C GLU A 100 -18.77 3.73 11.21
N ALA A 101 -18.50 2.42 11.18
CA ALA A 101 -19.26 1.43 11.93
C ALA A 101 -18.92 1.40 13.44
N ARG A 102 -17.86 2.08 13.88
CA ARG A 102 -17.56 2.19 15.32
C ARG A 102 -18.60 3.07 15.97
N THR A 103 -19.25 2.53 17.00
CA THR A 103 -20.07 3.34 17.90
C THR A 103 -19.20 4.46 18.48
N PRO A 104 -19.65 5.73 18.49
CA PRO A 104 -18.86 6.84 19.02
C PRO A 104 -18.45 6.54 20.46
N MET A 105 -17.13 6.44 20.67
CA MET A 105 -16.57 6.19 21.99
C MET A 105 -16.59 7.50 22.75
N ASN A 106 -17.56 7.68 23.66
CA ASN A 106 -17.53 8.80 24.60
C ASN A 106 -16.31 8.63 25.50
N LYS A 107 -15.26 9.44 25.26
CA LYS A 107 -14.19 9.65 26.23
C LYS A 107 -14.80 10.38 27.44
N GLY A 108 -15.41 9.65 28.37
CA GLY A 108 -15.83 10.22 29.65
C GLY A 108 -17.05 9.63 30.35
N SER A 109 -17.89 8.80 29.73
CA SER A 109 -19.02 8.17 30.44
C SER A 109 -18.69 6.71 30.76
N GLY A 110 -18.64 6.35 32.03
CA GLY A 110 -18.29 5.01 32.55
C GLY A 110 -19.27 3.87 32.21
N HIS A 111 -19.85 3.89 31.01
CA HIS A 111 -20.59 2.78 30.43
C HIS A 111 -19.92 2.37 29.13
N LEU A 112 -19.40 1.15 29.12
CA LEU A 112 -18.93 0.50 27.92
C LEU A 112 -20.15 0.24 27.02
N LEU A 113 -20.08 0.70 25.78
CA LEU A 113 -21.06 0.29 24.77
C LEU A 113 -20.90 -1.21 24.50
N PRO A 114 -21.99 -1.92 24.15
CA PRO A 114 -21.90 -3.33 23.80
C PRO A 114 -20.92 -3.51 22.63
N PRO A 115 -20.15 -4.61 22.61
CA PRO A 115 -19.17 -4.84 21.55
C PRO A 115 -19.88 -4.85 20.19
N PRO A 116 -19.32 -4.17 19.17
CA PRO A 116 -19.91 -4.20 17.84
C PRO A 116 -19.88 -5.64 17.31
N GLU A 117 -20.95 -6.07 16.63
CA GLU A 117 -20.92 -7.30 15.84
C GLU A 117 -19.86 -7.12 14.74
N VAL A 118 -18.67 -7.71 14.95
CA VAL A 118 -17.60 -7.65 13.97
C VAL A 118 -17.97 -8.56 12.80
N LYS A 119 -18.65 -8.02 11.79
CA LYS A 119 -18.63 -8.63 10.45
C LYS A 119 -17.23 -8.48 9.88
N LEU A 120 -16.44 -9.55 9.97
CA LEU A 120 -15.17 -9.67 9.25
C LEU A 120 -15.45 -9.47 7.76
N CYS A 121 -15.04 -8.31 7.23
CA CYS A 121 -15.22 -7.92 5.82
C CYS A 121 -14.52 -8.87 4.83
N TYR A 122 -13.72 -9.81 5.35
CA TYR A 122 -12.83 -10.68 4.59
C TYR A 122 -13.43 -12.04 4.20
N LEU A 123 -14.59 -12.44 4.72
CA LEU A 123 -15.10 -13.82 4.56
C LEU A 123 -16.38 -13.95 3.72
N ASN A 124 -17.01 -12.86 3.28
CA ASN A 124 -18.29 -12.93 2.57
C ASN A 124 -18.16 -13.00 1.04
N GLY A 125 -16.99 -13.36 0.49
CA GLY A 125 -16.73 -13.33 -0.95
C GLY A 125 -16.26 -14.64 -1.58
N SER A 126 -16.05 -15.69 -0.79
CA SER A 126 -15.66 -17.02 -1.31
C SER A 126 -16.69 -18.04 -0.83
N SER A 127 -17.80 -18.10 -1.55
CA SER A 127 -18.65 -19.29 -1.58
C SER A 127 -18.51 -19.84 -2.99
N ASP A 128 -17.84 -21.00 -3.09
CA ASP A 128 -18.04 -21.94 -4.20
C ASP A 128 -19.51 -22.38 -4.28
#